data_AF-A0A484ZWB5-F1
#
_entry.id   AF-A0A484ZWB5-F1
#
_cell.length_a   1.000
_cell.length_b   1.000
_cell.length_c   1.000
_cell.angle_alpha   90.00
_cell.angle_beta   90.00
_cell.angle_gamma   90.00
#
_symmetry.space_group_name_H-M   'P 1'
#
loop_
_entity.id
_entity.type
_entity.pdbx_description
1 polymer ?
#
loop_
_entity_poly.entity_id
_entity_poly.type
_entity_poly.pdbx_seq_one_letter_code
_entity_poly.pdbx_strand_id
1 'polypeptide(L)'
;MYWYPLTVLLMLLLFCFTQKLKLSRSVSIFLCGFLMFFFLSGNYFNGYDWINYEKNYQCFYYNKYDCWLKYEFGYNAIVYLTSRFFENYHAAVIVISLINTYILCWFARRNTTNPTLYIILFFSLYAWVLYSETLRQALALSFLW
;
A
#
# COMPACT_ATOMS: atom_id res chain seq x y z
N MET A 1 6.82 -10.56 -8.86
CA MET A 1 8.23 -10.10 -8.88
C MET A 1 8.59 -9.22 -10.09
N TYR A 2 8.32 -9.59 -11.35
CA TYR A 2 8.69 -8.79 -12.55
C TYR A 2 8.04 -7.41 -12.68
N TRP A 3 6.92 -7.17 -11.99
CA TRP A 3 6.18 -5.92 -12.06
C TRP A 3 6.86 -4.76 -11.32
N TYR A 4 7.78 -5.03 -10.39
CA TYR A 4 8.38 -3.99 -9.55
C TYR A 4 9.30 -3.03 -10.34
N PRO A 5 10.31 -3.51 -11.09
CA PRO A 5 11.12 -2.63 -11.95
C PRO A 5 10.27 -1.88 -12.99
N LEU A 6 9.25 -2.55 -13.54
CA LEU A 6 8.30 -1.94 -14.46
C LEU A 6 7.50 -0.82 -13.79
N THR A 7 7.07 -1.00 -12.54
CA THR A 7 6.35 0.02 -11.77
C THR A 7 7.21 1.26 -11.56
N VAL A 8 8.45 1.07 -11.10
CA VAL A 8 9.40 2.17 -10.89
C VAL A 8 9.66 2.91 -12.20
N LEU A 9 9.87 2.19 -13.29
CA LEU A 9 10.05 2.77 -14.62
C LEU A 9 8.83 3.59 -15.04
N LEU A 10 7.62 3.07 -14.88
CA LEU A 10 6.38 3.78 -15.22
C LEU A 10 6.20 5.05 -14.36
N MET A 11 6.54 5.01 -13.07
CA MET A 11 6.48 6.18 -12.20
C MET A 11 7.52 7.24 -12.61
N LEU A 12 8.73 6.83 -13.03
CA LEU A 12 9.75 7.75 -13.56
C LEU A 12 9.33 8.39 -14.89
N LEU A 13 8.75 7.60 -15.81
CA LEU A 13 8.21 8.11 -17.07
C LEU A 13 7.07 9.10 -16.81
N LEU A 14 6.16 8.77 -15.88
CA LEU A 14 5.08 9.65 -15.46
C LEU A 14 5.61 10.95 -14.84
N PHE A 15 6.66 10.87 -14.02
CA PHE A 15 7.33 12.06 -13.49
C PHE A 15 7.87 12.96 -14.61
N CYS A 16 8.66 12.41 -15.54
CA CYS A 16 9.19 13.17 -16.68
C CYS A 16 8.06 13.79 -17.53
N PHE A 17 6.98 13.06 -17.77
CA PHE A 17 5.82 13.53 -18.51
C PHE A 17 5.09 14.67 -17.79
N THR A 18 4.86 14.55 -16.48
CA THR A 18 4.20 15.58 -15.68
C THR A 18 5.00 16.89 -15.64
N GLN A 19 6.34 16.79 -15.62
CA GLN A 19 7.24 17.95 -15.69
C GLN A 19 7.19 18.61 -17.09
N LYS A 20 7.27 17.80 -18.15
CA LYS A 20 7.21 18.29 -19.54
C LYS A 20 5.90 19.02 -19.83
N LEU A 21 4.77 18.50 -19.33
CA LEU A 21 3.45 19.12 -19.47
C LEU A 21 3.15 20.21 -18.45
N LYS A 22 4.06 20.49 -17.50
CA LYS A 22 3.88 21.47 -16.42
C LYS A 22 2.56 21.25 -15.66
N LEU A 23 2.21 20.00 -15.39
CA LEU A 23 1.01 19.66 -14.61
C LEU A 23 1.13 20.23 -13.19
N SER A 24 -0.01 20.58 -12.61
CA SER A 24 -0.05 21.09 -11.23
C SER A 24 0.49 20.04 -10.26
N ARG A 25 1.13 20.52 -9.18
CA ARG A 25 1.68 19.66 -8.12
C ARG A 25 0.68 18.63 -7.61
N SER A 26 -0.57 19.03 -7.39
CA SER A 26 -1.64 18.16 -6.89
C SER A 26 -1.97 17.04 -7.88
N VAL A 27 -2.05 17.35 -9.18
CA VAL A 27 -2.34 16.37 -10.23
C VAL A 27 -1.19 15.37 -10.36
N SER A 28 0.06 15.83 -10.35
CA SER A 28 1.22 14.94 -10.47
C SER A 28 1.33 13.97 -9.28
N ILE A 29 1.04 14.44 -8.06
CA ILE A 29 0.98 13.59 -6.85
C ILE A 29 -0.14 12.57 -6.98
N PHE A 30 -1.33 13.01 -7.38
CA PHE A 30 -2.48 12.12 -7.56
C PHE A 30 -2.17 11.01 -8.57
N LEU A 31 -1.60 11.34 -9.74
CA LEU A 31 -1.26 10.35 -10.77
C LEU A 31 -0.20 9.36 -10.27
N CYS A 32 0.85 9.83 -9.57
CA CYS A 32 1.87 8.95 -9.00
C CYS A 32 1.31 8.05 -7.91
N GLY A 33 0.51 8.61 -7.00
CA GLY A 33 -0.16 7.85 -5.94
C GLY A 33 -1.15 6.83 -6.48
N PHE A 34 -1.91 7.20 -7.51
CA PHE A 34 -2.87 6.31 -8.16
C PHE A 34 -2.19 5.12 -8.84
N LEU A 35 -1.09 5.38 -9.56
CA LEU A 35 -0.29 4.32 -10.17
C LEU A 35 0.26 3.37 -9.07
N MET A 36 0.81 3.94 -8.01
CA MET A 36 1.30 3.18 -6.86
C MET A 36 0.20 2.32 -6.22
N PHE A 37 -0.98 2.89 -5.97
CA PHE A 37 -2.13 2.16 -5.41
C PHE A 37 -2.52 0.95 -6.26
N PHE A 38 -2.56 1.09 -7.59
CA PHE A 38 -2.87 -0.04 -8.46
C PHE A 38 -1.87 -1.18 -8.34
N PHE A 39 -0.57 -0.85 -8.31
CA PHE A 39 0.46 -1.87 -8.14
C PHE A 39 0.43 -2.51 -6.75
N LEU A 40 0.15 -1.73 -5.71
CA LEU A 40 0.03 -2.22 -4.34
C LEU A 40 -1.18 -3.13 -4.18
N SER A 41 -2.36 -2.71 -4.64
CA SER A 41 -3.59 -3.50 -4.55
C SER A 41 -3.50 -4.79 -5.37
N GLY A 42 -2.85 -4.76 -6.54
CA GLY A 42 -2.62 -5.95 -7.36
C GLY A 42 -1.62 -6.97 -6.79
N ASN A 43 -0.97 -6.68 -5.66
CA ASN A 43 0.15 -7.49 -5.15
C ASN A 43 -0.25 -8.68 -4.26
N TYR A 44 -1.52 -9.06 -4.25
CA TYR A 44 -2.11 -10.03 -3.32
C TYR A 44 -1.35 -11.36 -3.17
N PHE A 45 -0.96 -12.00 -4.28
CA PHE A 45 -0.32 -13.33 -4.27
C PHE A 45 1.21 -13.31 -4.15
N ASN A 46 1.83 -12.14 -4.02
CA ASN A 46 3.30 -12.01 -4.09
C ASN A 46 3.99 -11.85 -2.72
N GLY A 47 3.23 -11.77 -1.62
CA GLY A 47 3.81 -11.60 -0.29
C GLY A 47 4.17 -12.95 0.35
N TYR A 48 5.39 -13.17 0.81
CA TYR A 48 5.86 -14.48 1.32
C TYR A 48 4.96 -15.11 2.40
N ASP A 49 4.24 -14.28 3.17
CA ASP A 49 3.35 -14.70 4.26
C ASP A 49 1.84 -14.54 3.95
N TRP A 50 1.47 -14.37 2.67
CA TRP A 50 0.09 -14.12 2.23
C TRP A 50 -0.90 -15.20 2.73
N ILE A 51 -0.45 -16.46 2.79
CA ILE A 51 -1.25 -17.60 3.27
C ILE A 51 -1.64 -17.43 4.74
N ASN A 52 -0.74 -16.94 5.61
CA ASN A 52 -1.04 -16.76 7.02
C ASN A 52 -1.91 -15.53 7.29
N TYR A 53 -1.83 -14.52 6.43
CA TYR A 53 -2.74 -13.38 6.43
C TYR A 53 -4.15 -13.78 5.98
N GLU A 54 -4.26 -14.59 4.93
CA GLU A 54 -5.54 -15.13 4.47
C GLU A 54 -6.21 -16.01 5.54
N LYS A 55 -5.45 -16.89 6.19
CA LYS A 55 -5.96 -17.70 7.32
C LYS A 55 -6.51 -16.83 8.46
N ASN A 56 -5.87 -15.70 8.75
CA ASN A 56 -6.35 -14.77 9.77
C ASN A 56 -7.61 -14.02 9.33
N TYR A 57 -7.68 -13.64 8.06
CA TYR A 57 -8.90 -13.08 7.47
C TYR A 57 -10.07 -14.05 7.58
N GLN A 58 -9.86 -15.33 7.20
CA GLN A 58 -10.88 -16.38 7.35
C GLN A 58 -11.27 -16.61 8.81
N CYS A 59 -10.31 -16.55 9.73
CA CYS A 59 -10.56 -16.65 11.17
C CYS A 59 -11.58 -15.59 11.63
N PHE A 60 -11.41 -14.33 11.21
CA PHE A 60 -12.36 -13.25 11.50
C PHE A 60 -13.69 -13.40 10.76
N TYR A 61 -13.66 -13.82 9.49
CA TYR A 61 -14.86 -14.09 8.69
C TYR A 61 -15.77 -15.11 9.38
N TYR A 62 -15.18 -16.19 9.92
CA TYR A 62 -15.89 -17.25 10.64
C TYR A 62 -16.08 -16.98 12.15
N ASN A 63 -15.91 -15.75 12.64
CA ASN A 63 -16.20 -15.35 14.02
C ASN A 63 -15.42 -16.09 15.12
N LYS A 64 -14.16 -16.46 14.87
CA LYS A 64 -13.31 -17.04 15.92
C LYS A 64 -12.70 -15.94 16.79
N TYR A 65 -12.56 -16.20 18.09
CA TYR A 65 -12.09 -15.21 19.08
C TYR A 65 -10.56 -15.09 19.17
N ASP A 66 -9.84 -16.14 18.82
CA ASP A 66 -8.38 -16.26 18.92
C ASP A 66 -7.61 -15.43 17.87
N CYS A 67 -8.29 -14.96 16.82
CA CYS A 67 -7.67 -14.23 15.70
C CYS A 67 -7.01 -12.91 16.12
N TRP A 68 -7.51 -12.26 17.17
CA TRP A 68 -7.00 -10.97 17.64
C TRP A 68 -5.57 -11.03 18.20
N LEU A 69 -5.11 -12.21 18.64
CA LEU A 69 -3.81 -12.39 19.31
C LEU A 69 -2.65 -12.59 18.33
N LYS A 70 -2.93 -12.80 17.04
CA LYS A 70 -1.91 -13.22 16.06
C LYS A 70 -1.09 -12.08 15.46
N TYR A 71 -1.65 -10.88 15.39
CA TYR A 71 -1.03 -9.71 14.74
C TYR A 71 -1.35 -8.40 15.49
N GLU A 72 -0.72 -7.29 15.11
CA GLU A 72 -0.99 -6.00 15.75
C GLU A 72 -2.43 -5.54 15.55
N PHE A 73 -2.92 -4.79 16.54
CA PHE A 73 -4.28 -4.30 16.59
C PHE A 73 -4.71 -3.52 15.34
N GLY A 74 -3.85 -2.62 14.81
CA GLY A 74 -4.19 -1.81 13.64
C GLY A 74 -4.46 -2.64 12.39
N TYR A 75 -3.64 -3.67 12.14
CA TYR A 75 -3.87 -4.61 11.05
C TYR A 75 -5.13 -5.45 11.29
N ASN A 76 -5.26 -6.03 12.49
CA ASN A 76 -6.41 -6.86 12.85
C ASN A 76 -7.73 -6.10 12.81
N ALA A 77 -7.76 -4.81 13.15
CA ALA A 77 -8.95 -3.97 13.02
C ALA A 77 -9.37 -3.80 11.55
N ILE A 78 -8.43 -3.58 10.63
CA ILE A 78 -8.73 -3.48 9.19
C ILE A 78 -9.24 -4.81 8.65
N VAL A 79 -8.56 -5.93 8.98
CA VAL A 79 -8.95 -7.28 8.59
C VAL A 79 -10.34 -7.63 9.14
N TYR A 80 -10.59 -7.35 10.42
CA TYR A 80 -11.88 -7.56 11.05
C TYR A 80 -12.99 -6.82 10.30
N LEU A 81 -12.83 -5.50 10.10
CA LEU A 81 -13.83 -4.69 9.39
C LEU A 81 -14.07 -5.20 7.98
N THR A 82 -13.02 -5.43 7.21
CA THR A 82 -13.15 -5.88 5.81
C THR A 82 -13.78 -7.27 5.71
N SER A 83 -13.45 -8.20 6.63
CA SER A 83 -14.06 -9.53 6.71
C SER A 83 -15.56 -9.51 7.03
N ARG A 84 -16.12 -8.40 7.53
CA ARG A 84 -17.58 -8.27 7.73
C ARG A 84 -18.36 -7.97 6.45
N PHE A 85 -17.70 -7.35 5.49
CA PHE A 85 -18.35 -6.87 4.27
C PHE A 85 -17.93 -7.65 3.03
N PHE A 86 -16.78 -8.34 3.07
CA PHE A 86 -16.22 -9.05 1.93
C PHE A 86 -15.72 -10.44 2.34
N GLU A 87 -15.93 -11.42 1.48
CA GLU A 87 -15.47 -12.80 1.72
C GLU A 87 -13.98 -13.00 1.41
N ASN A 88 -13.40 -12.10 0.60
CA ASN A 88 -12.05 -12.25 0.06
C ASN A 88 -11.06 -11.32 0.76
N TYR A 89 -9.93 -11.89 1.25
CA TYR A 89 -8.83 -11.15 1.87
C TYR A 89 -8.27 -10.03 0.97
N HIS A 90 -8.47 -10.12 -0.35
CA HIS A 90 -8.10 -9.07 -1.29
C HIS A 90 -8.71 -7.70 -0.94
N ALA A 91 -9.90 -7.68 -0.33
CA ALA A 91 -10.50 -6.46 0.18
C ALA A 91 -9.65 -5.76 1.25
N ALA A 92 -9.06 -6.52 2.19
CA ALA A 92 -8.14 -5.98 3.18
C ALA A 92 -6.88 -5.41 2.51
N VAL A 93 -6.32 -6.11 1.52
CA VAL A 93 -5.15 -5.64 0.77
C VAL A 93 -5.44 -4.33 0.04
N ILE A 94 -6.61 -4.19 -0.59
CA ILE A 94 -7.04 -2.94 -1.24
C ILE A 94 -7.14 -1.80 -0.21
N VAL A 95 -7.79 -2.03 0.93
CA VAL A 95 -7.98 -1.01 1.98
C VAL A 95 -6.63 -0.57 2.55
N ILE A 96 -5.74 -1.51 2.86
CA ILE A 96 -4.39 -1.20 3.36
C ILE A 96 -3.59 -0.41 2.31
N SER A 97 -3.65 -0.83 1.05
CA SER A 97 -2.98 -0.14 -0.06
C SER A 97 -3.49 1.29 -0.22
N LEU A 98 -4.79 1.52 -0.06
CA LEU A 98 -5.40 2.84 -0.10
C LEU A 98 -4.91 3.73 1.04
N ILE A 99 -4.93 3.22 2.28
CA ILE A 99 -4.47 3.92 3.48
C ILE A 99 -3.00 4.33 3.33
N ASN A 100 -2.13 3.38 3.00
CA ASN A 100 -0.69 3.64 2.85
C ASN A 100 -0.43 4.63 1.71
N THR A 101 -1.13 4.49 0.59
CA THR A 101 -1.01 5.43 -0.54
C THR A 101 -1.41 6.84 -0.14
N TYR A 102 -2.56 6.98 0.53
CA TYR A 102 -3.07 8.26 0.98
C TYR A 102 -2.09 8.94 1.94
N ILE A 103 -1.64 8.21 2.96
CA ILE A 103 -0.71 8.74 3.98
C ILE A 103 0.60 9.17 3.32
N LEU A 104 1.19 8.33 2.46
CA LEU A 104 2.43 8.68 1.77
C LEU A 104 2.26 9.93 0.89
N CYS A 105 1.17 10.01 0.13
CA CYS A 105 0.89 11.16 -0.72
C CYS A 105 0.66 12.43 0.10
N TRP A 106 -0.06 12.32 1.23
CA TRP A 106 -0.30 13.43 2.15
C TRP A 106 1.01 13.93 2.78
N PHE A 107 1.83 13.01 3.30
CA PHE A 107 3.12 13.31 3.88
C PHE A 107 4.05 13.97 2.84
N ALA A 108 4.19 13.34 1.67
CA ALA A 108 5.02 13.87 0.59
C ALA A 108 4.55 15.28 0.20
N ARG A 109 3.24 15.49 0.06
CA ARG A 109 2.66 16.80 -0.27
C ARG A 109 3.02 17.86 0.76
N ARG A 110 2.98 17.54 2.06
CA ARG A 110 3.13 18.51 3.15
C ARG A 110 4.58 18.79 3.52
N ASN A 111 5.44 17.77 3.49
CA ASN A 111 6.76 17.80 4.12
C ASN A 111 7.93 17.82 3.13
N THR A 112 7.68 17.81 1.82
CA THR A 112 8.76 17.75 0.82
C THR A 112 8.64 18.84 -0.24
N THR A 113 9.78 19.24 -0.79
CA THR A 113 9.88 20.20 -1.90
C THR A 113 9.47 19.58 -3.23
N ASN A 114 9.80 18.30 -3.45
CA ASN A 114 9.46 17.56 -4.66
C ASN A 114 8.73 16.24 -4.33
N PRO A 115 7.40 16.30 -4.08
CA PRO A 115 6.64 15.17 -3.56
C PRO A 115 6.59 13.95 -4.46
N THR A 116 6.52 14.15 -5.78
CA THR A 116 6.48 13.06 -6.74
C THR A 116 7.80 12.29 -6.77
N LEU A 117 8.93 13.01 -6.75
CA LEU A 117 10.24 12.38 -6.63
C LEU A 117 10.40 11.63 -5.29
N TYR A 118 9.91 12.22 -4.19
CA TYR A 118 9.91 11.56 -2.88
C TYR A 118 9.13 10.24 -2.91
N ILE A 119 7.91 10.24 -3.46
CA ILE A 119 7.08 9.03 -3.58
C ILE A 119 7.80 7.95 -4.40
N ILE A 120 8.44 8.33 -5.51
CA ILE A 120 9.20 7.39 -6.37
C ILE A 120 10.37 6.78 -5.63
N LEU A 121 11.16 7.60 -4.93
CA LEU A 121 12.31 7.14 -4.15
C LEU A 121 11.88 6.25 -2.99
N PHE A 122 10.83 6.65 -2.26
CA PHE A 122 10.27 5.84 -1.18
C PHE A 122 9.82 4.47 -1.69
N PHE A 123 9.09 4.44 -2.80
CA PHE A 123 8.66 3.20 -3.43
C PHE A 123 9.86 2.36 -3.91
N SER A 124 10.88 3.00 -4.49
CA SER A 124 12.08 2.33 -4.99
C SER A 124 12.98 1.73 -3.90
N LEU A 125 12.95 2.28 -2.69
CA LEU A 125 13.75 1.79 -1.56
C LEU A 125 12.99 0.76 -0.73
N TYR A 126 11.70 0.98 -0.52
CA TYR A 126 10.96 0.26 0.52
C TYR A 126 9.83 -0.61 -0.03
N ALA A 127 9.40 -0.48 -1.29
CA ALA A 127 8.25 -1.26 -1.75
C ALA A 127 8.53 -2.77 -1.78
N TRP A 128 9.80 -3.17 -1.95
CA TRP A 128 10.19 -4.57 -1.82
C TRP A 128 9.96 -5.08 -0.38
N VAL A 129 10.65 -4.50 0.60
CA VAL A 129 10.63 -4.95 2.00
C VAL A 129 9.23 -4.84 2.61
N LEU A 130 8.54 -3.73 2.35
CA LEU A 130 7.24 -3.44 2.94
C LEU A 130 6.11 -4.27 2.36
N TYR A 131 6.26 -4.85 1.17
CA TYR A 131 5.11 -5.48 0.49
C TYR A 131 5.39 -6.88 -0.08
N SER A 132 6.63 -7.35 -0.18
CA SER A 132 6.92 -8.77 -0.38
C SER A 132 7.03 -9.54 0.93
N GLU A 133 7.42 -8.89 2.04
CA GLU A 133 7.61 -9.57 3.33
C GLU A 133 6.62 -9.10 4.39
N THR A 134 6.26 -7.80 4.42
CA THR A 134 5.69 -7.19 5.64
C THR A 134 4.60 -6.15 5.39
N LEU A 135 3.53 -6.52 4.65
CA LEU A 135 2.36 -5.65 4.40
C LEU A 135 1.78 -5.01 5.69
N ARG A 136 1.98 -5.70 6.81
CA ARG A 136 1.68 -5.31 8.19
C ARG A 136 2.57 -4.17 8.73
N GLN A 137 3.87 -4.17 8.45
CA GLN A 137 4.81 -3.14 8.90
C GLN A 137 4.64 -1.82 8.13
N ALA A 138 4.15 -1.89 6.88
CA ALA A 138 3.79 -0.71 6.09
C ALA A 138 2.68 0.13 6.76
N LEU A 139 1.72 -0.51 7.42
CA LEU A 139 0.69 0.17 8.22
C LEU A 139 1.30 0.86 9.44
N ALA A 140 2.16 0.17 10.19
CA ALA A 140 2.79 0.73 11.39
C ALA A 140 3.62 1.97 11.07
N LEU A 141 4.38 1.94 9.96
CA LEU A 141 5.11 3.11 9.48
C LEU A 141 4.20 4.24 9.06
N SER A 142 3.02 3.96 8.53
CA SER A 142 2.08 5.00 8.08
C SER A 142 1.48 5.80 9.24
N PHE A 143 1.41 5.25 10.45
CA PHE A 143 0.88 5.95 11.63
C PHE A 143 1.94 6.70 12.47
N LEU A 144 3.22 6.55 12.16
CA LEU A 144 4.33 7.17 12.89
C LEU A 144 4.68 8.59 12.41
N TRP A 145 3.94 9.15 11.45
CA TRP A 145 4.24 10.44 10.80
C TRP A 145 3.09 11.45 10.86
#